data_AF-A0A527ZA12-F1
#
_entry.id   AF-A0A527ZA12-F1
#
_cell.length_a   1.000
_cell.length_b   1.000
_cell.length_c   1.000
_cell.angle_alpha   90.00
_cell.angle_beta   90.00
_cell.angle_gamma   90.00
#
_symmetry.space_group_name_H-M   'P 1'
#
loop_
_entity.id
_entity.type
_entity.pdbx_description
1 polymer ?
#
loop_
_entity_poly.entity_id
_entity_poly.type
_entity_poly.pdbx_seq_one_letter_code
_entity_poly.pdbx_strand_id
1 'polypeptide(L)' 'MPTEPRSPRLAVLIDADNASAKIADGLFEEIAKIGEASVRRIYGDFSSTRSKAWADVLSKHAIIPQQQ' A
#
# COMPACT_ATOMS: atom_id res chain seq x y z
N MET A 1 19.77 -19.35 21.81
CA MET A 1 19.64 -18.60 20.54
C MET A 1 19.00 -17.26 20.87
N PRO A 2 19.66 -16.12 20.67
CA PRO A 2 18.97 -14.84 20.80
C PRO A 2 17.95 -14.75 19.66
N THR A 3 16.68 -14.52 20.00
CA THR A 3 15.66 -14.15 19.01
C THR A 3 16.01 -12.78 18.48
N GLU A 4 16.48 -12.68 17.23
CA GLU A 4 16.61 -11.40 16.56
C GLU A 4 15.27 -10.65 16.66
N PRO A 5 15.28 -9.35 17.00
CA PRO A 5 14.05 -8.57 17.05
C PRO A 5 13.43 -8.58 15.66
N ARG A 6 12.30 -9.27 15.52
CA ARG A 6 11.57 -9.40 14.27
C ARG A 6 11.14 -8.01 13.82
N SER A 7 11.39 -7.67 12.55
CA SER A 7 10.92 -6.40 11.99
C SER A 7 9.42 -6.21 12.27
N PRO A 8 8.99 -5.02 12.73
CA PRO A 8 7.59 -4.75 13.00
C PRO A 8 6.72 -5.07 11.78
N ARG A 9 5.58 -5.71 12.00
CA ARG A 9 4.60 -5.96 10.94
C ARG A 9 3.59 -4.84 10.91
N LEU A 10 3.43 -4.23 9.75
CA LEU A 10 2.60 -3.06 9.54
C LEU A 10 1.39 -3.40 8.67
N ALA A 11 0.28 -2.74 8.97
CA ALA A 11 -0.90 -2.72 8.11
C ALA A 11 -1.01 -1.34 7.46
N VAL A 12 -1.06 -1.33 6.13
CA VAL A 12 -1.14 -0.13 5.30
C VAL A 12 -2.52 -0.10 4.66
N LEU A 13 -3.32 0.91 5.00
CA LEU A 13 -4.67 1.13 4.50
C LEU A 13 -4.68 2.49 3.80
N ILE A 14 -4.97 2.49 2.51
CA ILE A 14 -4.93 3.68 1.65
C ILE A 14 -6.36 4.03 1.22
N ASP A 15 -6.69 5.31 1.20
CA ASP A 15 -7.92 5.82 0.60
C ASP A 15 -7.60 6.32 -0.81
N ALA A 16 -8.11 5.64 -1.84
CA ALA A 16 -7.83 5.93 -3.25
C ALA A 16 -8.46 7.24 -3.73
N ASP A 17 -9.54 7.69 -3.09
CA ASP A 17 -10.27 8.89 -3.46
C ASP A 17 -9.61 10.16 -2.89
N ASN A 18 -8.92 10.01 -1.75
CA ASN A 18 -8.24 11.09 -1.05
C ASN A 18 -6.71 11.09 -1.20
N ALA A 19 -6.10 9.99 -1.68
CA ALA A 19 -4.66 9.91 -1.93
C ALA A 19 -4.32 9.85 -3.42
N SER A 20 -3.13 10.33 -3.77
CA SER A 20 -2.60 10.23 -5.14
C SER A 20 -1.72 9.00 -5.31
N ALA A 21 -1.90 8.26 -6.40
CA ALA A 21 -1.05 7.11 -6.73
C ALA A 21 0.46 7.47 -6.84
N LYS A 22 0.77 8.74 -7.13
CA LYS A 22 2.15 9.24 -7.30
C LYS A 22 3.02 9.11 -6.04
N ILE A 23 2.41 9.09 -4.85
CA ILE A 23 3.17 9.03 -3.58
C ILE A 23 3.47 7.59 -3.15
N ALA A 24 2.90 6.58 -3.81
CA ALA A 24 2.95 5.21 -3.33
C ALA A 24 4.37 4.63 -3.28
N ASP A 25 5.21 4.94 -4.27
CA ASP A 25 6.61 4.48 -4.29
C ASP A 25 7.38 4.97 -3.05
N GLY A 26 7.39 6.28 -2.82
CA GLY A 26 8.04 6.86 -1.65
C GLY A 26 7.42 6.40 -0.33
N LEU A 27 6.10 6.21 -0.29
CA LEU A 27 5.40 5.67 0.88
C LEU A 27 5.93 4.27 1.26
N PHE A 28 6.04 3.36 0.29
CA PHE A 28 6.52 2.00 0.56
C PHE A 28 8.03 1.95 0.84
N GLU A 29 8.82 2.88 0.30
CA GLU A 29 10.22 3.05 0.70
C GLU A 29 10.36 3.45 2.17
N GLU A 30 9.55 4.41 2.65
CA GLU A 30 9.56 4.80 4.07
C GLU A 30 9.05 3.67 4.98
N ILE A 31 8.00 2.96 4.56
CA ILE A 31 7.47 1.83 5.33
C ILE A 31 8.52 0.73 5.49
N ALA A 32 9.31 0.44 4.45
CA ALA A 32 10.38 -0.55 4.50
C ALA A 32 11.49 -0.20 5.50
N LYS A 33 11.69 1.08 5.82
CA LYS A 33 12.62 1.53 6.87
C LYS A 33 12.08 1.26 8.28
N ILE A 34 10.76 1.19 8.44
CA ILE A 34 10.08 0.98 9.73
C ILE A 34 9.85 -0.51 9.98
N GLY A 35 9.47 -1.27 8.95
CA GLY A 35 9.15 -2.68 9.08
C GLY A 35 8.56 -3.28 7.80
N GLU A 36 7.87 -4.40 7.97
CA GLU A 36 7.28 -5.16 6.87
C GLU A 36 5.79 -4.84 6.73
N ALA A 37 5.37 -4.32 5.57
CA ALA A 37 3.95 -4.16 5.23
C ALA A 37 3.30 -5.52 4.94
N SER A 38 2.83 -6.21 5.97
CA SER A 38 2.16 -7.51 5.84
C SER A 38 0.71 -7.40 5.35
N VAL A 39 0.07 -6.25 5.57
CA VAL A 39 -1.26 -5.95 5.00
C VAL A 39 -1.16 -4.69 4.18
N ARG A 40 -1.63 -4.75 2.93
CA ARG A 40 -1.63 -3.62 1.99
C ARG A 40 -2.98 -3.59 1.32
N ARG A 41 -3.83 -2.63 1.71
CA ARG A 41 -5.16 -2.47 1.13
C ARG A 41 -5.37 -1.03 0.71
N ILE A 42 -6.20 -0.87 -0.31
CA ILE A 42 -6.63 0.43 -0.76
C ILE A 42 -8.14 0.40 -1.00
N TYR A 43 -8.84 1.46 -0.58
CA TYR A 43 -10.29 1.56 -0.60
C TYR A 43 -10.70 2.69 -1.53
N GLY A 44 -11.71 2.45 -2.36
CA GLY A 44 -12.30 3.46 -3.23
C GLY A 44 -13.00 2.85 -4.43
N ASP A 45 -13.46 3.71 -5.34
CA ASP A 45 -14.12 3.27 -6.56
C ASP A 45 -13.13 3.00 -7.72
N PHE A 46 -12.85 1.71 -7.96
CA PHE A 46 -11.95 1.27 -9.03
C PHE A 46 -12.65 1.06 -10.37
N SER A 47 -13.96 1.30 -10.47
CA SER A 47 -14.74 1.18 -11.72
C SER A 47 -14.52 2.36 -12.66
N SER A 48 -14.09 3.51 -12.13
CA SER A 48 -13.92 4.76 -12.87
C SER A 48 -12.53 4.90 -13.52
N THR A 49 -12.45 5.68 -14.60
CA THR A 49 -11.18 6.02 -15.28
C THR A 49 -10.17 6.71 -14.37
N ARG A 50 -10.63 7.32 -13.27
CA ARG A 50 -9.81 8.01 -12.28
C ARG A 50 -8.86 7.06 -11.55
N SER A 51 -9.24 5.80 -11.42
CA SER A 51 -8.46 4.75 -10.75
C SER A 51 -7.40 4.09 -11.64
N LYS A 52 -7.30 4.48 -12.92
CA LYS A 52 -6.23 4.01 -13.81
C LYS A 52 -4.83 4.34 -13.30
N ALA A 53 -4.65 5.48 -12.62
CA ALA A 53 -3.37 5.86 -12.05
C ALA A 53 -2.88 4.89 -10.97
N TRP A 54 -3.81 4.17 -10.33
CA TRP A 54 -3.48 3.17 -9.32
C TRP A 54 -3.10 1.81 -9.93
N ALA A 55 -3.57 1.46 -11.13
CA ALA A 55 -3.41 0.11 -11.70
C ALA A 55 -1.98 -0.43 -11.67
N ASP A 56 -1.01 0.38 -12.11
CA ASP A 56 0.41 0.00 -12.12
C ASP A 56 0.97 -0.13 -10.69
N VAL A 57 0.54 0.77 -9.80
CA VAL A 57 0.95 0.82 -8.39
C VAL A 57 0.44 -0.37 -7.60
N LEU A 58 -0.81 -0.80 -7.84
CA LEU A 58 -1.41 -1.96 -7.17
C LEU A 58 -0.57 -3.21 -7.37
N SER A 59 -0.21 -3.47 -8.64
CA SER A 59 0.59 -4.63 -9.02
C SER A 59 2.01 -4.54 -8.48
N LYS A 60 2.64 -3.36 -8.62
CA LYS A 60 4.02 -3.12 -8.17
C LYS A 60 4.22 -3.36 -6.67
N HIS A 61 3.28 -2.89 -5.85
CA HIS A 61 3.40 -2.94 -4.39
C HIS A 61 2.56 -4.03 -3.73
N ALA A 62 1.97 -4.94 -4.53
CA ALA A 62 1.06 -5.98 -4.05
C ALA A 62 -0.06 -5.43 -3.14
N ILE A 63 -0.64 -4.29 -3.55
CA ILE A 63 -1.75 -3.64 -2.84
C ILE A 63 -3.05 -4.29 -3.28
N ILE A 64 -3.86 -4.72 -2.32
CA ILE A 64 -5.15 -5.35 -2.59
C ILE A 64 -6.23 -4.27 -2.65
N PRO A 65 -6.86 -4.00 -3.82
CA PRO A 65 -7.97 -3.08 -3.91
C PRO A 65 -9.20 -3.64 -3.19
N GLN A 66 -9.94 -2.75 -2.54
CA GLN A 66 -11.20 -3.02 -1.85
C GLN A 66 -12.23 -2.05 -2.42
N GLN A 67 -13.13 -2.57 -3.26
CA GLN A 67 -14.23 -1.78 -3.80
C GLN A 67 -15.18 -1.41 -2.65
N GLN A 68 -15.47 -0.11 -2.54
CA GLN A 68 -16.52 0.41 -1.65
C GLN A 68 -17.89 0.37 -2.32
#